data_AF-A0A2D5G8W1-F1
#
_entry.id   AF-A0A2D5G8W1-F1
#
_cell.length_a   1.000
_cell.length_b   1.000
_cell.length_c   1.000
_cell.angle_alpha   90.00
_cell.angle_beta   90.00
_cell.angle_gamma   90.00
#
_symmetry.space_group_name_H-M   'P 1'
#
loop_
_entity.id
_entity.type
_entity.pdbx_description
1 polymer ?
#
loop_
_entity_poly.entity_id
_entity_poly.type
_entity_poly.pdbx_seq_one_letter_code
_entity_poly.pdbx_strand_id
1 'polypeptide(L)'
;MKKKSFIPQTKVKNPEPKKKDDNWVIWAAWADRITFEEIKDKTGKTETDVIKLMRKTLRPGSFRLWRKRVHNTSIKHRKKFQLQRKKLREKIKITDIY
;
A
#
# COMPACT_ATOMS: atom_id res chain seq x y z
N MET A 1 -4.46 -18.36 19.29
CA MET A 1 -5.00 -17.01 18.94
C MET A 1 -3.93 -16.23 18.17
N LYS A 2 -4.12 -15.93 16.87
CA LYS A 2 -3.14 -15.14 16.10
C LYS A 2 -3.08 -13.72 16.67
N LYS A 3 -1.91 -13.31 17.18
CA LYS A 3 -1.66 -11.96 17.71
C LYS A 3 -2.15 -10.93 16.69
N LYS A 4 -3.03 -10.00 17.09
CA LYS A 4 -3.44 -8.83 16.30
C LYS A 4 -2.15 -8.15 15.82
N SER A 5 -1.85 -8.19 14.52
CA SER A 5 -0.70 -7.46 14.02
C SER A 5 -0.91 -5.98 14.31
N PHE A 6 0.13 -5.30 14.79
CA PHE A 6 0.14 -3.83 14.93
C PHE A 6 -0.01 -3.09 13.59
N ILE A 7 -0.08 -3.84 12.49
CA ILE A 7 -0.25 -3.40 11.12
C ILE A 7 -1.71 -3.67 10.71
N PRO A 8 -2.38 -2.74 10.02
CA PRO A 8 -3.69 -3.02 9.44
C PRO A 8 -3.56 -4.08 8.33
N GLN A 9 -3.99 -5.33 8.60
CA GLN A 9 -4.02 -6.40 7.59
C GLN A 9 -5.11 -6.18 6.57
N THR A 10 -4.81 -6.31 5.27
CA THR A 10 -5.78 -6.37 4.15
C THR A 10 -6.91 -7.38 4.39
N LYS A 11 -7.97 -6.98 5.09
CA LYS A 11 -9.33 -7.53 4.93
C LYS A 11 -9.85 -7.10 3.56
N VAL A 12 -9.47 -7.83 2.53
CA VAL A 12 -10.04 -7.75 1.17
C VAL A 12 -11.11 -8.82 1.05
N LYS A 13 -12.21 -8.52 0.35
CA LYS A 13 -13.27 -9.51 0.05
C LYS A 13 -12.77 -10.57 -0.93
N ASN A 14 -11.82 -10.21 -1.80
CA ASN A 14 -11.25 -11.12 -2.79
C ASN A 14 -9.95 -11.75 -2.27
N PRO A 15 -9.82 -13.09 -2.31
CA PRO A 15 -8.61 -13.79 -1.89
C PRO A 15 -7.42 -13.45 -2.79
N GLU A 16 -6.21 -13.55 -2.24
CA GLU A 16 -4.96 -13.37 -2.99
C GLU A 16 -4.93 -14.34 -4.20
N PRO A 17 -4.56 -13.87 -5.40
CA PRO A 17 -4.41 -14.77 -6.54
C PRO A 17 -3.28 -15.77 -6.26
N LYS A 18 -3.55 -17.06 -6.50
CA LYS A 18 -2.65 -18.18 -6.16
C LYS A 18 -1.33 -18.16 -6.94
N LYS A 19 -1.26 -17.45 -8.08
CA LYS A 19 -0.09 -17.37 -8.95
C LYS A 19 0.59 -16.00 -8.83
N LYS A 20 1.91 -16.00 -8.68
CA LYS A 20 2.77 -14.80 -8.65
C LYS A 20 3.04 -14.26 -10.06
N ASP A 21 1.98 -14.07 -10.85
CA ASP A 21 2.05 -13.53 -12.20
C ASP A 21 1.82 -12.02 -12.22
N ASP A 22 1.84 -11.39 -13.40
CA ASP A 22 1.52 -9.97 -13.60
C ASP A 22 0.17 -9.56 -13.00
N ASN A 23 -0.80 -10.48 -12.98
CA ASN A 23 -2.10 -10.28 -12.34
C ASN A 23 -1.99 -10.05 -10.83
N TRP A 24 -1.04 -10.73 -10.16
CA TRP A 24 -0.76 -10.49 -8.75
C TRP A 24 -0.21 -9.09 -8.52
N VAL A 25 0.68 -8.62 -9.41
CA VAL A 25 1.25 -7.26 -9.32
C VAL A 25 0.17 -6.20 -9.52
N ILE A 26 -0.73 -6.39 -10.49
CA ILE A 26 -1.87 -5.48 -10.71
C ILE A 26 -2.78 -5.44 -9.48
N TRP A 27 -3.10 -6.62 -8.93
CA TRP A 27 -3.92 -6.75 -7.73
C TRP A 27 -3.26 -6.07 -6.52
N ALA A 28 -1.97 -6.33 -6.29
CA ALA A 28 -1.18 -5.74 -5.22
C ALA A 28 -1.01 -4.22 -5.38
N ALA A 29 -0.86 -3.73 -6.61
CA ALA A 29 -0.76 -2.31 -6.91
C ALA A 29 -2.05 -1.55 -6.61
N TRP A 30 -3.22 -2.20 -6.76
CA TRP A 30 -4.51 -1.63 -6.36
C TRP A 30 -4.80 -1.77 -4.87
N ALA A 31 -4.24 -2.78 -4.20
CA ALA A 31 -4.43 -2.97 -2.76
C ALA A 31 -3.79 -1.83 -1.95
N ASP A 32 -4.60 -1.12 -1.16
CA ASP A 32 -4.13 0.06 -0.41
C ASP A 32 -3.18 -0.28 0.75
N ARG A 33 -3.11 -1.54 1.17
CA ARG A 33 -2.23 -1.99 2.28
C ARG A 33 -1.13 -2.94 1.84
N ILE A 34 -0.79 -2.91 0.55
CA ILE A 34 0.43 -3.53 0.04
C ILE A 34 1.36 -2.41 -0.40
N THR A 35 2.56 -2.41 0.15
CA THR A 35 3.62 -1.45 -0.17
C THR A 35 4.37 -1.87 -1.43
N PHE A 36 5.00 -0.92 -2.12
CA PHE A 36 5.88 -1.25 -3.24
C PHE A 36 7.10 -2.08 -2.79
N GLU A 37 7.54 -1.92 -1.54
CA GLU A 37 8.57 -2.76 -0.92
C GLU A 37 8.11 -4.22 -0.85
N GLU A 38 6.89 -4.49 -0.36
CA GLU A 38 6.34 -5.87 -0.32
C GLU A 38 6.13 -6.47 -1.72
N ILE A 39 5.77 -5.65 -2.70
CA ILE A 39 5.68 -6.10 -4.11
C ILE A 39 7.06 -6.49 -4.61
N LYS A 40 8.08 -5.68 -4.33
CA LYS A 40 9.47 -5.96 -4.69
C LYS A 40 9.98 -7.24 -4.01
N ASP A 41 9.71 -7.43 -2.73
CA ASP A 41 10.14 -8.61 -1.99
C ASP A 41 9.49 -9.89 -2.54
N LYS A 42 8.22 -9.82 -2.96
CA LYS A 42 7.48 -10.98 -3.46
C LYS A 42 7.72 -11.30 -4.93
N THR A 43 7.99 -10.28 -5.77
CA THR A 43 8.05 -10.42 -7.24
C THR A 43 9.35 -9.92 -7.87
N GLY A 44 10.24 -9.29 -7.11
CA GLY A 44 11.48 -8.68 -7.60
C GLY A 44 11.29 -7.36 -8.36
N LYS A 45 10.06 -6.93 -8.64
CA LYS A 45 9.78 -5.74 -9.44
C LYS A 45 9.93 -4.46 -8.62
N THR A 46 10.61 -3.47 -9.19
CA THR A 46 10.75 -2.16 -8.57
C THR A 46 9.47 -1.34 -8.72
N GLU A 47 9.33 -0.26 -7.94
CA GLU A 47 8.20 0.67 -8.08
C GLU A 47 8.05 1.16 -9.52
N THR A 48 9.16 1.49 -10.18
CA THR A 48 9.19 1.94 -11.57
C THR A 48 8.61 0.89 -12.52
N ASP A 49 8.94 -0.38 -12.30
CA ASP A 49 8.43 -1.49 -13.12
C ASP A 49 6.94 -1.71 -12.90
N VAL A 50 6.46 -1.58 -11.66
CA VAL A 50 5.03 -1.64 -11.34
C VAL A 50 4.28 -0.48 -12.01
N ILE A 51 4.83 0.73 -12.00
CA ILE A 51 4.23 1.89 -12.67
C ILE A 51 4.18 1.67 -14.19
N LYS A 52 5.26 1.16 -14.80
CA LYS A 52 5.28 0.82 -16.23
C LYS A 52 4.24 -0.24 -16.57
N LEU A 53 4.15 -1.31 -15.77
CA LEU A 53 3.16 -2.36 -15.94
C LEU A 53 1.73 -1.81 -15.85
N MET A 54 1.44 -1.02 -14.81
CA MET A 54 0.12 -0.41 -14.60
C MET A 54 -0.25 0.57 -15.72
N ARG A 55 0.73 1.28 -16.28
CA ARG A 55 0.51 2.18 -17.42
C ARG A 55 0.18 1.41 -18.71
N LYS A 56 0.76 0.21 -18.90
CA LYS A 56 0.49 -0.66 -20.05
C LYS A 56 -0.86 -1.37 -19.93
N THR A 57 -1.28 -1.72 -18.71
CA THR A 57 -2.47 -2.55 -18.48
C THR A 57 -3.76 -1.74 -18.32
N LEU A 58 -3.70 -0.52 -17.77
CA LEU A 58 -4.88 0.30 -17.50
C LEU A 58 -5.16 1.32 -18.61
N ARG A 59 -6.44 1.65 -18.80
CA ARG A 59 -6.84 2.83 -19.58
C ARG A 59 -6.28 4.10 -18.94
N PRO A 60 -5.93 5.14 -19.73
CA PRO A 60 -5.31 6.36 -19.23
C PRO A 60 -6.07 7.05 -18.09
N GLY A 61 -7.40 7.05 -18.13
CA GLY A 61 -8.25 7.60 -17.06
C GLY A 61 -8.12 6.84 -15.74
N SER A 62 -8.19 5.51 -15.78
CA SER A 62 -8.01 4.64 -14.60
C SER A 62 -6.58 4.75 -14.04
N PHE A 63 -5.58 4.87 -14.91
CA PHE A 63 -4.19 5.08 -14.49
C PHE A 63 -3.99 6.40 -13.74
N ARG A 64 -4.57 7.50 -14.22
CA ARG A 64 -4.52 8.80 -13.52
C ARG A 64 -5.18 8.73 -12.14
N LEU A 65 -6.34 8.08 -12.03
CA LEU A 65 -7.01 7.86 -10.74
C LEU A 65 -6.15 7.02 -9.80
N TRP A 66 -5.56 5.95 -10.29
CA TRP A 66 -4.64 5.12 -9.52
C TRP A 66 -3.41 5.92 -9.04
N ARG A 67 -2.79 6.73 -9.92
CA ARG A 67 -1.66 7.60 -9.55
C ARG A 67 -2.03 8.61 -8.46
N LYS A 68 -3.20 9.25 -8.58
CA LYS A 68 -3.71 10.18 -7.56
C LYS A 68 -3.86 9.48 -6.20
N ARG A 69 -4.39 8.25 -6.19
CA ARG A 69 -4.50 7.45 -4.96
C ARG A 69 -3.13 7.08 -4.41
N VAL A 70 -2.24 6.51 -5.21
CA VAL A 70 -0.89 6.12 -4.78
C VAL A 70 -0.13 7.28 -4.13
N HIS A 71 -0.25 8.48 -4.70
CA HIS A 71 0.40 9.68 -4.16
C HIS A 71 -0.23 10.16 -2.83
N ASN A 72 -1.56 10.07 -2.71
CA ASN A 72 -2.31 10.55 -1.53
C ASN A 72 -2.44 9.51 -0.41
N THR A 73 -2.28 8.21 -0.67
CA THR A 73 -2.41 7.15 0.34
C THR A 73 -1.21 7.16 1.29
N SER A 74 -1.45 7.51 2.56
CA SER A 74 -0.40 7.63 3.59
C SER A 74 0.26 6.30 3.96
N ILE A 75 -0.40 5.17 3.70
CA ILE A 75 -0.01 3.83 4.16
C ILE A 75 0.98 3.15 3.20
N LYS A 76 1.02 3.55 1.91
CA LYS A 76 1.89 2.92 0.89
C LYS A 76 3.39 3.20 1.10
N HIS A 77 3.71 4.23 1.88
CA HIS A 77 5.07 4.58 2.26
C HIS A 77 5.31 4.25 3.73
N ARG A 78 5.93 3.09 3.99
CA ARG A 78 6.12 2.53 5.34
C ARG A 78 6.71 3.54 6.34
N LYS A 79 7.76 4.26 5.93
CA LYS A 79 8.43 5.28 6.75
C LYS A 79 7.52 6.48 7.06
N LYS A 80 6.79 6.98 6.05
CA LYS A 80 5.87 8.12 6.20
C LYS A 80 4.70 7.78 7.12
N PHE A 81 4.19 6.56 7.02
CA PHE A 81 3.12 6.05 7.87
C PHE A 81 3.52 5.97 9.35
N GLN A 82 4.70 5.42 9.65
CA GLN A 82 5.21 5.35 11.02
C GLN A 82 5.42 6.75 11.62
N LEU A 83 5.99 7.66 10.84
CA LEU A 83 6.22 9.04 11.28
C LEU A 83 4.90 9.77 11.58
N GLN A 84 3.88 9.62 10.72
CA GLN A 84 2.56 10.21 10.96
C GLN A 84 1.90 9.67 12.23
N ARG A 85 1.97 8.35 12.47
CA ARG A 85 1.43 7.77 13.71
C ARG A 85 2.17 8.25 14.96
N LYS A 86 3.51 8.39 14.89
CA LYS A 86 4.32 8.92 16.00
C LYS A 86 3.87 10.33 16.36
N LYS A 87 3.78 11.23 15.35
CA LYS A 87 3.30 12.61 15.53
C LYS A 87 1.88 12.69 16.10
N LEU A 88 0.97 11.84 15.61
CA LEU A 88 -0.41 11.79 16.10
C LEU A 88 -0.46 11.40 17.59
N ARG A 89 0.33 10.40 17.97
CA ARG A 89 0.41 9.89 19.35
C ARG A 89 1.09 10.89 20.30
N GLU A 90 2.08 11.65 19.83
CA GLU A 90 2.69 12.75 20.56
C GLU A 90 1.70 13.91 20.79
N LYS A 91 0.91 14.26 19.76
CA LYS A 91 -0.12 15.31 19.88
C LYS A 91 -1.21 14.96 20.91
N ILE A 92 -1.69 13.72 20.90
CA ILE A 92 -2.69 13.22 21.87
C ILE A 92 -2.16 13.34 23.30
N LYS A 93 -0.90 12.95 23.54
CA LYS A 93 -0.28 13.07 24.87
C LYS A 93 -0.21 14.50 25.39
N ILE A 94 0.03 15.48 24.51
CA ILE A 94 0.12 16.90 24.91
C ILE A 94 -1.27 17.45 25.27
N THR A 95 -2.31 17.04 24.54
CA THR A 95 -3.69 17.48 24.81
C THR A 95 -4.33 16.84 26.04
N ASP A 96 -3.84 15.68 26.48
CA ASP A 96 -4.31 15.03 27.72
C ASP A 96 -3.62 15.58 28.99
N ILE A 97 -2.62 16.46 28.85
CA ILE A 97 -1.83 17.04 29.96
C ILE A 97 -2.31 18.47 30.32
N TYR A 98 -3.05 19.13 29.44
CA TYR A 98 -3.65 20.46 29.62
C TYR A 98 -5.17 20.34 29.75
#